data_AF-A0A7W8JUL3-F1
#
_entry.id   AF-A0A7W8JUL3-F1
#
_cell.length_a   1.000
_cell.length_b   1.000
_cell.length_c   1.000
_cell.angle_alpha   90.00
_cell.angle_beta   90.00
_cell.angle_gamma   90.00
#
_symmetry.space_group_name_H-M   'P 1'
#
loop_
_entity.id
_entity.type
_entity.pdbx_description
1 polymer ?
#
loop_
_entity_poly.entity_id
_entity_poly.type
_entity_poly.pdbx_seq_one_letter_code
_entity_poly.pdbx_strand_id
1 'polypeptide(L)'
;MTEPKTSPLPDVYRLLAVFSGVPKTTMSALLDSGLWTQEDGAAISDHQRGLLRVLATDGRIQWVTWGPNGPGYVLTGFGEAALDTYAQRYGPAHAPRRGRSLGEIARERQQAEREAKEGAA
;
A
#
# COMPACT_ATOMS: atom_id res chain seq x y z
N MET A 1 -35.28 -3.07 -3.39
CA MET A 1 -34.05 -3.20 -2.59
C MET A 1 -33.00 -2.36 -3.29
N THR A 2 -32.71 -1.18 -2.75
CA THR A 2 -31.75 -0.23 -3.33
C THR A 2 -30.38 -0.67 -2.87
N GLU A 3 -29.52 -1.11 -3.81
CA GLU A 3 -28.12 -1.40 -3.52
C GLU A 3 -27.47 -0.19 -2.83
N PRO A 4 -26.66 -0.38 -1.77
CA PRO A 4 -25.92 0.74 -1.21
C PRO A 4 -24.98 1.25 -2.29
N LYS A 5 -25.20 2.49 -2.75
CA LYS A 5 -24.24 3.25 -3.54
C LYS A 5 -22.93 3.29 -2.74
N THR A 6 -21.98 2.43 -3.09
CA THR A 6 -20.59 2.53 -2.64
C THR A 6 -20.15 3.96 -2.93
N SER A 7 -19.95 4.75 -1.88
CA SER A 7 -19.30 6.04 -2.05
C SER A 7 -17.95 5.79 -2.73
N PRO A 8 -17.58 6.55 -3.79
CA PRO A 8 -16.29 6.37 -4.42
C PRO A 8 -15.22 6.56 -3.35
N LEU A 9 -14.41 5.52 -3.13
CA LEU A 9 -13.36 5.55 -2.11
C LEU A 9 -12.39 6.71 -2.41
N PRO A 10 -11.89 7.42 -1.39
CA PRO A 10 -10.93 8.50 -1.62
C PRO A 10 -9.70 8.01 -2.38
N ASP A 11 -9.23 8.78 -3.37
CA ASP A 11 -8.06 8.40 -4.19
C ASP A 11 -6.81 8.11 -3.35
N VAL A 12 -6.59 8.88 -2.28
CA VAL A 12 -5.49 8.65 -1.33
C VAL A 12 -5.59 7.27 -0.67
N TYR A 13 -6.80 6.84 -0.33
CA TYR A 13 -7.02 5.52 0.26
C TYR A 13 -6.79 4.42 -0.78
N ARG A 14 -7.37 4.57 -1.98
CA ARG A 14 -7.18 3.63 -3.10
C ARG A 14 -5.70 3.45 -3.45
N LEU A 15 -4.96 4.56 -3.52
CA LEU A 15 -3.53 4.53 -3.81
C LEU A 15 -2.72 3.94 -2.66
N LEU A 16 -3.02 4.25 -1.41
CA LEU A 16 -2.29 3.69 -0.27
C LEU A 16 -2.48 2.17 -0.16
N ALA A 17 -3.68 1.67 -0.50
CA ALA A 17 -4.05 0.27 -0.33
C ALA A 17 -3.23 -0.71 -1.20
N VAL A 18 -2.60 -0.25 -2.29
CA VAL A 18 -1.81 -1.10 -3.18
C VAL A 18 -0.38 -1.33 -2.71
N PHE A 19 0.13 -0.47 -1.81
CA PHE A 19 1.48 -0.60 -1.29
C PHE A 19 1.58 -1.68 -0.21
N SER A 20 2.76 -2.28 -0.10
CA SER A 20 3.12 -3.29 0.88
C SER A 20 4.62 -3.18 1.24
N GLY A 21 5.18 -4.15 1.95
CA GLY A 21 6.63 -4.23 2.16
C GLY A 21 7.45 -4.52 0.89
N VAL A 22 6.79 -4.77 -0.26
CA VAL A 22 7.47 -4.97 -1.55
C VAL A 22 7.51 -3.66 -2.32
N PRO A 23 8.69 -3.19 -2.75
CA PRO A 23 8.84 -1.97 -3.52
C PRO A 23 8.00 -1.99 -4.79
N LYS A 24 7.20 -0.93 -4.99
CA LYS A 24 6.29 -0.78 -6.13
C LYS A 24 6.55 0.54 -6.84
N THR A 25 6.69 0.48 -8.16
CA THR A 25 6.87 1.68 -8.99
C THR A 25 5.60 2.54 -9.00
N THR A 26 5.77 3.83 -9.30
CA THR A 26 4.63 4.75 -9.44
C THR A 26 3.60 4.24 -10.43
N MET A 27 4.03 3.80 -11.62
CA MET A 27 3.12 3.32 -12.65
C MET A 27 2.34 2.09 -12.20
N SER A 28 3.01 1.09 -11.61
CA SER A 28 2.33 -0.10 -11.08
C SER A 28 1.32 0.25 -9.99
N ALA A 29 1.63 1.20 -9.11
CA ALA A 29 0.71 1.64 -8.07
C ALA A 29 -0.54 2.34 -8.63
N LEU A 30 -0.39 3.20 -9.64
CA LEU A 30 -1.50 3.88 -10.30
C LEU A 30 -2.43 2.90 -11.04
N LEU A 31 -1.84 1.90 -11.72
CA LEU A 31 -2.59 0.83 -12.38
C LEU A 31 -3.37 -0.01 -11.36
N ASP A 32 -2.69 -0.54 -10.33
CA ASP A 32 -3.31 -1.42 -9.34
C ASP A 32 -4.38 -0.71 -8.50
N SER A 33 -4.26 0.61 -8.31
CA SER A 33 -5.26 1.41 -7.58
C SER A 33 -6.46 1.79 -8.44
N GLY A 34 -6.38 1.57 -9.77
CA GLY A 34 -7.36 2.01 -10.75
C GLY A 34 -7.43 3.54 -10.88
N LEU A 35 -6.35 4.25 -10.54
CA LEU A 35 -6.20 5.70 -10.69
C LEU A 35 -5.50 6.08 -11.99
N TRP A 36 -4.98 5.09 -12.71
CA TRP A 36 -4.59 5.22 -14.11
C TRP A 36 -5.82 5.11 -14.99
N THR A 37 -6.24 6.23 -15.59
CA THR A 37 -7.40 6.30 -16.49
C THR A 37 -7.04 6.79 -17.89
N GLN A 38 -5.75 7.04 -18.13
CA GLN A 38 -5.24 7.54 -19.40
C GLN A 38 -4.81 6.40 -20.34
N GLU A 39 -4.62 6.73 -21.61
CA GLU A 39 -4.06 5.82 -22.63
C GLU A 39 -2.61 5.41 -22.30
N ASP A 40 -2.20 4.27 -22.85
CA ASP A 40 -0.84 3.76 -22.70
C ASP A 40 0.19 4.76 -23.26
N GLY A 41 1.20 5.08 -22.46
CA GLY A 41 2.23 6.05 -22.81
C GLY A 41 1.91 7.51 -22.45
N ALA A 42 0.72 7.79 -21.90
CA ALA A 42 0.43 9.11 -21.34
C ALA A 42 1.38 9.47 -20.19
N ALA A 43 1.61 10.76 -19.99
CA ALA A 43 2.37 11.24 -18.84
C ALA A 43 1.53 11.17 -17.56
N ILE A 44 2.17 10.88 -16.41
CA ILE A 44 1.54 10.96 -15.09
C ILE A 44 1.05 12.40 -14.88
N SER A 45 -0.22 12.55 -14.47
CA SER A 45 -0.84 13.86 -14.24
C SER A 45 -0.37 14.51 -12.93
N ASP A 46 -0.56 15.82 -12.80
CA ASP A 46 -0.20 16.54 -11.56
C ASP A 46 -1.04 16.09 -10.36
N HIS A 47 -2.30 15.71 -10.58
CA HIS A 47 -3.15 15.11 -9.56
C HIS A 47 -2.53 13.81 -9.03
N GLN A 48 -2.14 12.90 -9.93
CA GLN A 48 -1.52 11.62 -9.57
C GLN A 48 -0.17 11.82 -8.86
N ARG A 49 0.66 12.76 -9.33
CA ARG A 49 1.90 13.17 -8.65
C ARG A 49 1.61 13.74 -7.25
N GLY A 50 0.55 14.54 -7.13
CA GLY A 50 0.09 15.13 -5.87
C GLY A 50 -0.29 14.06 -4.84
N LEU A 51 -1.03 13.03 -5.24
CA LEU A 51 -1.40 11.92 -4.36
C LEU A 51 -0.17 11.20 -3.77
N LEU A 52 0.82 10.88 -4.61
CA LEU A 52 2.06 10.27 -4.14
C LEU A 52 2.86 11.18 -3.22
N ARG A 53 2.93 12.47 -3.56
CA ARG A 53 3.61 13.46 -2.72
C ARG A 53 2.97 13.54 -1.34
N VAL A 54 1.64 13.54 -1.25
CA VAL A 54 0.92 13.53 0.05
C VAL A 54 1.29 12.27 0.85
N LEU A 55 1.20 11.09 0.25
CA LEU A 55 1.52 9.84 0.95
C LEU A 55 2.98 9.78 1.43
N ALA A 56 3.92 10.26 0.61
CA ALA A 56 5.34 10.29 0.95
C ALA A 56 5.67 11.34 2.01
N THR A 57 5.07 12.53 1.91
CA THR A 57 5.27 13.63 2.87
C THR A 57 4.72 13.28 4.24
N ASP A 58 3.58 12.60 4.29
CA ASP A 58 2.97 12.08 5.52
C ASP A 58 3.71 10.84 6.08
N GLY A 59 4.78 10.37 5.41
CA GLY A 59 5.56 9.21 5.82
C GLY A 59 4.81 7.88 5.73
N ARG A 60 3.69 7.81 5.00
CA ARG A 60 2.86 6.60 4.83
C ARG A 60 3.45 5.62 3.83
N ILE A 61 4.22 6.15 2.88
CA ILE A 61 5.03 5.37 1.94
C ILE A 61 6.45 5.93 1.92
N GLN A 62 7.42 5.10 1.55
CA GLN A 62 8.81 5.50 1.46
C GLN A 62 9.45 4.95 0.18
N TRP A 63 10.20 5.79 -0.53
CA TRP A 63 11.01 5.33 -1.66
C TRP A 63 12.23 4.54 -1.16
N VAL A 64 12.48 3.38 -1.76
CA VAL A 64 13.62 2.53 -1.47
C VAL A 64 14.32 2.11 -2.77
N THR A 65 15.61 1.81 -2.67
CA THR A 65 16.47 1.46 -3.82
C THR A 65 16.74 -0.03 -3.98
N TRP A 66 16.24 -0.84 -3.04
CA TRP A 66 16.32 -2.31 -3.04
C TRP A 66 15.00 -2.91 -3.50
N GLY A 67 14.97 -4.21 -3.79
CA GLY A 67 13.74 -4.96 -4.09
C GLY A 67 13.90 -5.96 -5.23
N PRO A 68 13.03 -6.99 -5.32
CA PRO A 68 13.09 -7.99 -6.39
C PRO A 68 12.82 -7.40 -7.78
N ASN A 69 12.07 -6.30 -7.85
CA ASN A 69 11.70 -5.62 -9.09
C ASN A 69 12.43 -4.27 -9.26
N GLY A 70 13.49 -4.04 -8.47
CA GLY A 70 14.20 -2.75 -8.43
C GLY A 70 13.56 -1.72 -7.50
N PRO A 71 13.96 -0.44 -7.63
CA PRO A 71 13.56 0.65 -6.74
C PRO A 71 12.05 0.98 -6.84
N GLY A 72 11.46 1.42 -5.73
CA GLY A 72 10.05 1.78 -5.68
C GLY A 72 9.60 2.24 -4.30
N TYR A 73 8.31 2.53 -4.17
CA TYR A 73 7.69 2.88 -2.89
C TYR A 73 7.29 1.61 -2.12
N VAL A 74 7.60 1.59 -0.82
CA VAL A 74 7.08 0.61 0.14
C VAL A 74 6.13 1.29 1.11
N LEU A 75 5.23 0.50 1.67
CA LEU A 75 4.37 0.91 2.77
C LEU A 75 5.15 0.96 4.09
N THR A 76 4.90 1.98 4.90
CA THR A 76 5.48 2.12 6.24
C THR A 76 4.48 1.68 7.32
N GLY A 77 4.93 1.63 8.59
CA GLY A 77 4.02 1.41 9.72
C GLY A 77 2.95 2.49 9.85
N PHE A 78 3.27 3.76 9.53
CA PHE A 78 2.28 4.85 9.48
C PHE A 78 1.26 4.62 8.36
N GLY A 79 1.70 4.06 7.23
CA GLY A 79 0.82 3.67 6.13
C GLY A 79 -0.18 2.59 6.52
N GLU A 80 0.26 1.54 7.23
CA GLU A 80 -0.64 0.48 7.73
C GLU A 80 -1.68 1.06 8.71
N ALA A 81 -1.27 1.88 9.69
CA ALA A 81 -2.20 2.48 10.63
C ALA A 81 -3.24 3.39 9.95
N ALA A 82 -2.83 4.12 8.91
CA ALA A 82 -3.75 4.92 8.10
C ALA A 82 -4.73 4.04 7.31
N LEU A 83 -4.30 2.88 6.81
CA LEU A 83 -5.18 1.92 6.14
C LEU A 83 -6.21 1.32 7.07
N ASP A 84 -5.84 0.95 8.30
CA ASP A 84 -6.80 0.48 9.30
C ASP A 84 -7.88 1.55 9.57
N THR A 85 -7.45 2.81 9.72
CA THR A 85 -8.35 3.95 9.91
C THR A 85 -9.28 4.15 8.71
N TYR A 86 -8.76 4.06 7.49
CA TYR A 86 -9.56 4.18 6.27
C TYR A 86 -10.52 3.00 6.09
N ALA A 87 -10.09 1.78 6.40
CA ALA A 87 -10.92 0.58 6.32
C ALA A 87 -12.09 0.65 7.30
N GLN A 88 -11.86 1.14 8.53
CA GLN A 88 -12.93 1.38 9.51
C GLN A 88 -13.95 2.41 9.02
N ARG A 89 -13.50 3.46 8.31
CA ARG A 89 -14.37 4.57 7.87
C ARG A 89 -15.11 4.30 6.55
N TYR A 90 -14.43 3.67 5.59
CA TYR A 90 -14.90 3.55 4.21
C TYR A 90 -15.15 2.10 3.78
N GLY A 91 -14.80 1.12 4.61
CA GLY A 91 -14.80 -0.29 4.25
C GLY A 91 -13.54 -0.72 3.48
N PRO A 92 -13.44 -2.00 3.10
CA PRO A 92 -12.27 -2.54 2.40
C PRO A 92 -12.05 -1.88 1.03
N ALA A 93 -10.79 -1.53 0.73
CA ALA A 93 -10.44 -0.89 -0.54
C ALA A 93 -10.57 -1.80 -1.77
N HIS A 94 -10.64 -3.12 -1.57
CA HIS A 94 -10.60 -4.15 -2.62
C HIS A 94 -9.57 -3.88 -3.73
N ALA A 95 -8.38 -3.39 -3.35
CA ALA A 95 -7.26 -3.20 -4.26
C ALA A 95 -6.29 -4.39 -4.15
N PRO A 96 -5.73 -4.88 -5.27
CA PRO A 96 -4.81 -6.01 -5.25
C PRO A 96 -3.50 -5.63 -4.56
N ARG A 97 -3.42 -5.84 -3.24
CA ARG A 97 -2.16 -5.75 -2.49
C ARG A 97 -1.31 -6.97 -2.83
N ARG A 98 -0.11 -6.74 -3.37
CA ARG A 98 0.88 -7.80 -3.57
C ARG A 98 1.84 -7.87 -2.38
N GLY A 99 1.87 -9.01 -1.70
CA GLY A 99 2.76 -9.26 -0.56
C GLY A 99 2.04 -9.22 0.80
N ARG A 100 2.68 -9.84 1.80
CA ARG A 100 2.22 -9.89 3.19
C ARG A 100 2.17 -8.48 3.81
N SER A 101 1.18 -8.24 4.67
CA SER A 101 1.11 -7.04 5.52
C SER A 101 2.29 -6.98 6.48
N LEU A 102 2.65 -5.78 6.94
CA LEU A 102 3.72 -5.64 7.93
C LEU A 102 3.37 -6.34 9.24
N GLY A 103 2.08 -6.41 9.60
CA GLY A 103 1.61 -7.15 10.76
C GLY A 103 1.85 -8.66 10.64
N GLU A 104 1.61 -9.25 9.48
CA GLU A 104 1.94 -10.66 9.21
C GLU A 104 3.45 -10.91 9.28
N ILE A 105 4.25 -10.04 8.66
CA ILE A 105 5.72 -10.13 8.71
C ILE A 105 6.23 -10.02 10.17
N ALA A 106 5.65 -9.13 10.96
CA ALA A 106 6.02 -8.96 12.37
C ALA A 106 5.68 -10.19 13.21
N ARG A 107 4.51 -10.80 13.01
CA ARG A 107 4.09 -12.03 13.71
C ARG A 107 5.01 -13.20 13.38
N GLU A 108 5.35 -13.39 12.10
CA GLU A 108 6.28 -14.45 11.69
C GLU A 108 7.67 -14.27 12.32
N ARG A 109 8.19 -13.04 12.35
CA ARG A 109 9.48 -12.76 12.99
C ARG A 109 9.44 -13.06 14.49
N GLN A 110 8.38 -12.67 15.18
CA GLN A 110 8.20 -12.99 16.60
C GLN A 110 8.12 -14.51 16.84
N GLN A 111 7.47 -15.25 15.95
CA GLN A 111 7.37 -16.71 16.04
C GLN A 111 8.73 -17.38 15.82
N ALA A 112 9.45 -16.99 14.76
CA ALA A 112 10.79 -17.50 14.47
C ALA A 112 11.79 -17.20 15.60
N GLU A 113 11.70 -16.01 16.23
CA GLU A 113 12.53 -15.66 17.39
C GLU A 113 12.22 -16.50 18.64
N ARG A 114 10.96 -16.91 18.84
CA ARG A 114 10.58 -17.81 19.95
C ARG A 114 11.10 -19.22 19.71
N GLU A 115 10.91 -19.75 18.51
CA GLU A 115 11.40 -21.08 18.14
C GLU A 115 12.93 -21.18 18.22
N ALA A 116 13.65 -20.13 17.82
CA ALA A 116 15.11 -20.06 17.96
C ALA A 116 15.57 -20.03 19.43
N LYS A 117 14.79 -19.44 20.34
CA LYS A 117 15.11 -19.40 21.78
C LYS A 117 14.76 -20.71 22.49
N GLU A 118 13.71 -21.40 22.06
CA GLU A 118 13.26 -22.67 22.64
C GLU A 118 14.07 -23.87 22.13
N GLY A 119 14.57 -23.83 20.89
CA GLY A 119 15.45 -24.87 20.34
C GLY A 119 16.93 -24.77 20.73
N ALA A 120 17.32 -23.69 21.43
CA ALA A 120 18.67 -23.50 21.99
C ALA A 120 18.77 -23.86 23.48
N ALA A 121 17.68 -24.39 24.07
CA ALA A 121 17.60 -24.89 25.44
C ALA A 121 17.57 -26.43 25.45
#